data_AF-A0A1G2G025-F1
#
_entry.id   AF-A0A1G2G025-F1
#
_cell.length_a   1.000
_cell.length_b   1.000
_cell.length_c   1.000
_cell.angle_alpha   90.00
_cell.angle_beta   90.00
_cell.angle_gamma   90.00
#
_symmetry.space_group_name_H-M   'P 1'
#
loop_
_entity.id
_entity.type
_entity.pdbx_description
1 polymer ?
#
loop_
_entity_poly.entity_id
_entity_poly.type
_entity_poly.pdbx_seq_one_letter_code
_entity_poly.pdbx_strand_id
1 'polypeptide(L)' 'MPLIVTKKQKESTGAFLRRFSRVVQQSGILMRVRAFRYRTRSASPRIEKKNAIHRMTRRKETDKLRKLGKIE' A
#
# COMPACT_ATOMS: atom_id res chain seq x y z
N MET A 1 -0.26 -10.33 15.22
CA MET A 1 -1.66 -10.67 15.55
C MET A 1 -2.34 -11.21 14.31
N PRO A 2 -3.08 -12.33 14.41
CA PRO A 2 -3.90 -12.81 13.31
C PRO A 2 -5.05 -11.82 13.05
N LEU A 3 -5.36 -11.60 11.77
CA LEU A 3 -6.50 -10.78 11.37
C LEU A 3 -7.74 -11.66 11.32
N ILE A 4 -8.60 -11.50 12.33
CA ILE A 4 -9.83 -12.29 12.48
C ILE A 4 -11.02 -11.38 12.15
N VAL A 5 -11.81 -11.78 11.15
CA VAL A 5 -13.04 -11.07 10.76
C VAL A 5 -14.20 -12.05 10.85
N THR A 6 -15.09 -11.86 11.82
CA THR A 6 -16.30 -12.66 12.00
C THR A 6 -17.53 -11.96 11.42
N LYS A 7 -18.52 -12.76 11.00
CA LYS A 7 -19.80 -12.27 10.49
C LYS A 7 -20.61 -11.71 11.65
N LYS A 8 -21.18 -10.52 11.47
CA LYS A 8 -22.07 -9.92 12.48
C LYS A 8 -23.49 -10.49 12.35
N GLN A 9 -24.22 -10.52 13.47
CA GLN A 9 -25.58 -11.07 13.62
C GLN A 9 -26.60 -10.62 12.55
N LYS A 10 -26.50 -9.40 12.00
CA LYS A 10 -27.43 -8.85 10.99
C LYS A 10 -26.74 -8.44 9.69
N GLU A 11 -25.59 -9.04 9.36
CA GLU A 11 -24.82 -8.69 8.17
C GLU A 11 -25.16 -9.62 6.99
N SER A 12 -25.49 -9.03 5.84
CA SER A 12 -25.57 -9.77 4.57
C SER A 12 -24.18 -10.30 4.18
N THR A 13 -24.13 -11.47 3.56
CA THR A 13 -22.89 -12.10 3.08
C THR A 13 -22.06 -11.16 2.20
N GLY A 14 -22.70 -10.37 1.34
CA GLY A 14 -22.02 -9.41 0.48
C GLY A 14 -21.36 -8.25 1.25
N ALA A 15 -21.99 -7.77 2.32
CA ALA A 15 -21.43 -6.72 3.18
C ALA A 15 -20.21 -7.25 3.97
N PHE A 16 -20.30 -8.49 4.44
CA PHE A 16 -19.20 -9.18 5.12
C PHE A 16 -17.96 -9.32 4.22
N LEU A 17 -18.13 -9.77 2.97
CA LEU A 17 -17.04 -9.90 2.00
C LEU A 17 -16.36 -8.56 1.69
N ARG A 18 -17.14 -7.47 1.60
CA ARG A 18 -16.58 -6.11 1.44
C ARG A 18 -15.75 -5.68 2.63
N ARG A 19 -16.24 -5.89 3.87
CA ARG A 19 -15.44 -5.62 5.08
C ARG A 19 -14.17 -6.43 5.10
N PHE A 20 -14.27 -7.73 4.86
CA PHE A 20 -13.12 -8.63 4.81
C PHE A 20 -12.08 -8.11 3.81
N SER A 21 -12.49 -7.81 2.58
CA SER A 21 -11.59 -7.26 1.54
C SER A 21 -10.93 -5.95 1.97
N ARG A 22 -11.70 -5.01 2.53
CA ARG A 22 -11.19 -3.72 3.05
C ARG A 22 -10.14 -3.94 4.15
N VAL A 23 -10.43 -4.84 5.08
CA VAL A 23 -9.55 -5.18 6.21
C VAL A 23 -8.26 -5.84 5.72
N VAL A 24 -8.35 -6.77 4.76
CA VAL A 24 -7.16 -7.39 4.15
C VAL A 24 -6.32 -6.35 3.40
N GLN A 25 -6.95 -5.45 2.64
CA GLN A 25 -6.24 -4.39 1.92
C GLN A 25 -5.53 -3.42 2.88
N GLN A 26 -6.23 -2.94 3.91
CA GLN A 26 -5.66 -2.03 4.91
C GLN A 26 -4.54 -2.67 5.72
N SER A 27 -4.63 -3.97 5.99
CA SER A 27 -3.58 -4.70 6.71
C SER A 27 -2.24 -4.74 5.98
N GLY A 28 -2.23 -4.58 4.65
CA GLY A 28 -1.02 -4.68 3.84
C GLY A 28 -0.35 -6.05 3.83
N ILE A 29 -0.95 -7.09 4.45
CA ILE A 29 -0.33 -8.43 4.59
C ILE A 29 0.01 -9.02 3.23
N LEU A 30 -0.90 -8.90 2.25
CA LEU A 30 -0.64 -9.39 0.90
C LEU A 30 0.54 -8.68 0.23
N MET A 31 0.69 -7.37 0.43
CA MET A 31 1.85 -6.63 -0.09
C MET A 31 3.13 -7.08 0.59
N ARG A 32 3.11 -7.27 1.91
CA ARG A 32 4.25 -7.73 2.69
C ARG A 32 4.72 -9.12 2.23
N VAL A 33 3.80 -10.07 2.12
CA VAL A 33 4.11 -11.44 1.67
C VAL A 33 4.65 -11.43 0.24
N ARG A 34 4.08 -10.62 -0.66
CA ARG A 34 4.60 -10.46 -2.03
C ARG A 34 6.02 -9.86 -2.05
N ALA A 35 6.31 -8.89 -1.19
CA ALA A 35 7.62 -8.25 -1.12
C ALA A 35 8.73 -9.20 -0.63
N PHE A 36 8.42 -10.10 0.31
CA PHE A 36 9.38 -11.06 0.87
C PHE A 36 9.33 -12.45 0.24
N ARG A 37 8.52 -12.66 -0.80
CA ARG A 37 8.36 -13.96 -1.47
C ARG A 37 9.69 -14.53 -1.97
N TYR A 38 10.57 -13.67 -2.46
CA TYR A 38 11.86 -14.04 -3.01
C TYR A 38 12.98 -13.32 -2.27
N ARG A 39 14.13 -13.98 -2.14
CA ARG A 39 15.33 -13.36 -1.58
C ARG A 39 15.84 -12.28 -2.54
N THR A 40 16.00 -11.07 -2.03
CA THR A 40 16.63 -9.96 -2.74
C THR A 40 17.95 -9.61 -2.07
N ARG A 41 18.91 -9.10 -2.84
CA ARG A 41 20.16 -8.56 -2.28
C ARG A 41 19.89 -7.23 -1.59
N SER A 42 20.68 -6.89 -0.57
CA SER A 42 20.64 -5.54 0.03
C SER A 42 21.01 -4.50 -1.03
N ALA A 43 20.34 -3.34 -0.97
CA ALA A 43 20.67 -2.23 -1.86
C ALA A 43 22.03 -1.65 -1.48
N SER A 44 22.76 -1.13 -2.46
CA SER A 44 23.98 -0.36 -2.18
C SER A 44 23.62 1.08 -1.81
N PRO A 45 24.49 1.81 -1.07
CA PRO A 45 24.22 3.20 -0.66
C PRO A 45 23.88 4.13 -1.84
N ARG A 46 24.50 3.90 -3.00
CA ARG A 46 24.23 4.65 -4.24
C ARG A 46 22.80 4.44 -4.74
N ILE A 47 22.31 3.20 -4.70
CA ILE A 47 20.94 2.86 -5.14
C ILE A 47 19.92 3.46 -4.17
N GLU A 48 20.18 3.40 -2.87
CA GLU A 48 19.33 4.02 -1.85
C GLU A 48 19.20 5.52 -2.06
N LYS A 49 20.32 6.22 -2.28
CA LYS A 49 20.34 7.65 -2.58
C LYS A 49 19.56 7.99 -3.85
N LYS A 50 19.74 7.21 -4.92
CA LYS A 50 18.98 7.38 -6.17
C LYS A 50 17.47 7.24 -5.95
N ASN A 51 17.06 6.21 -5.20
CA ASN A 51 15.66 5.96 -4.89
C ASN A 51 15.06 7.09 -4.02
N ALA A 52 15.83 7.61 -3.06
CA ALA A 52 15.42 8.74 -2.24
C ALA A 52 15.20 10.01 -3.08
N ILE A 53 16.14 10.33 -3.98
CA ILE A 53 16.00 11.47 -4.90
C ILE A 53 14.76 11.31 -5.77
N HIS A 54 14.52 10.13 -6.34
CA HIS A 54 13.34 9.87 -7.17
C HIS A 54 12.02 10.08 -6.41
N ARG A 55 11.93 9.63 -5.15
CA ARG A 55 10.74 9.87 -4.31
C ARG A 55 10.53 11.37 -4.07
N MET A 56 11.60 12.13 -3.82
CA MET A 56 11.50 13.57 -3.61
C MET A 56 11.08 14.32 -4.87
N THR A 57 11.64 13.99 -6.04
CA THR A 57 11.28 14.65 -7.30
C THR A 57 9.83 14.39 -7.65
N ARG A 58 9.38 13.13 -7.55
CA ARG A 58 8.00 12.76 -7.85
C ARG A 58 6.99 13.41 -6.90
N ARG A 59 7.35 13.59 -5.62
CA ARG A 59 6.51 14.34 -4.67
C ARG A 59 6.36 15.80 -5.10
N LYS A 60 7.47 16.48 -5.46
CA LYS A 60 7.44 17.86 -5.95
C LYS A 60 6.62 18.02 -7.23
N GLU A 61 6.76 17.09 -8.18
CA GLU A 61 5.98 17.06 -9.42
C GLU A 61 4.49 16.91 -9.13
N THR A 62 4.13 15.95 -8.25
CA THR A 62 2.74 15.73 -7.86
C THR A 62 2.14 16.96 -7.20
N ASP A 63 2.87 17.62 -6.28
CA ASP A 63 2.43 18.83 -5.61
C ASP A 63 2.26 20.00 -6.61
N LYS A 64 3.15 20.12 -7.60
CA LYS A 64 3.01 21.10 -8.68
C LYS A 64 1.77 20.83 -9.53
N LEU A 65 1.52 19.57 -9.90
CA LEU A 65 0.37 19.18 -10.71
C LEU A 65 -0.96 19.42 -9.99
N ARG A 66 -1.01 19.15 -8.66
CA ARG A 66 -2.15 19.52 -7.82
C ARG A 66 -2.40 21.02 -7.80
N LYS A 67 -1.35 21.84 -7.62
CA LYS A 67 -1.46 23.31 -7.66
C LYS A 67 -1.94 23.84 -9.02
N LEU A 68 -1.61 23.14 -10.10
CA LEU A 68 -2.06 23.47 -11.46
C LEU A 68 -3.44 22.90 -11.80
N GLY A 69 -4.12 22.20 -10.87
CA GLY A 69 -5.43 21.59 -11.10
C GLY A 69 -5.44 20.44 -12.11
N LYS A 70 -4.27 19.84 -12.41
CA LYS A 70 -4.16 18.77 -13.42
C LYS A 70 -4.41 17.38 -12.84
N ILE A 71 -4.35 17.24 -11.52
CA ILE A 71 -4.55 16.01 -10.75
C ILE A 71 -5.24 16.42 -9.44
N GLU A 72 -6.27 15.68 -9.02
CA GLU A 72 -6.91 15.81 -7.70
C GLU A 72 -6.11 15.11 -6.59
#